data_AF-A0A641ANJ2-F1
#
_entry.id   AF-A0A641ANJ2-F1
#
_cell.length_a   1.000
_cell.length_b   1.000
_cell.length_c   1.000
_cell.angle_alpha   90.00
_cell.angle_beta   90.00
_cell.angle_gamma   90.00
#
_symmetry.space_group_name_H-M   'P 1'
#
loop_
_entity.id
_entity.type
_entity.pdbx_description
1 polymer ?
#
loop_
_entity_poly.entity_id
_entity_poly.type
_entity_poly.pdbx_seq_one_letter_code
_entity_poly.pdbx_strand_id
1 'polypeptide(L)'
;MSDSPVVVVREGWDRREEVGDAKALLTYPAGVVSFEHVCDRGGRGVIVCAPRLQFEGGHTLTRSDADSPATVQPSILCDDCGTHGFVTDGVWRSC
;
A
#
# COMPACT_ATOMS: atom_id res chain seq x y z
N MET A 1 -10.82 13.30 -23.97
CA MET A 1 -10.83 11.83 -23.90
C MET A 1 -10.15 11.50 -22.59
N SER A 2 -10.91 11.05 -21.58
CA SER A 2 -10.34 10.72 -20.28
C SER A 2 -9.78 9.31 -20.39
N ASP A 3 -8.46 9.20 -20.48
CA ASP A 3 -7.79 7.91 -20.44
C ASP A 3 -7.95 7.39 -19.00
N SER A 4 -8.85 6.43 -18.80
CA SER A 4 -8.92 5.72 -17.53
C SER A 4 -7.58 5.00 -17.35
N PRO A 5 -6.85 5.23 -16.24
CA PRO A 5 -5.56 4.59 -16.06
C PRO A 5 -5.73 3.07 -16.10
N VAL A 6 -4.92 2.41 -16.92
CA VAL A 6 -4.83 0.95 -16.94
C VAL A 6 -4.33 0.50 -15.57
N VAL A 7 -5.22 -0.08 -14.77
CA VAL A 7 -4.88 -0.65 -13.47
C VAL A 7 -4.18 -1.98 -13.71
N VAL A 8 -2.86 -2.01 -13.53
CA VAL A 8 -2.08 -3.25 -13.55
C VAL A 8 -2.27 -3.94 -12.20
N VAL A 9 -3.08 -5.00 -12.16
CA VAL A 9 -3.29 -5.80 -10.95
C VAL A 9 -2.12 -6.77 -10.80
N ARG A 10 -1.41 -6.73 -9.67
CA ARG A 10 -0.51 -7.82 -9.28
C ARG A 10 -1.34 -8.98 -8.73
N GLU A 11 -1.35 -10.11 -9.42
CA GLU A 11 -2.01 -11.34 -8.97
C GLU A 11 -1.18 -12.08 -7.91
N GLY A 12 -1.79 -13.05 -7.21
CA GLY A 12 -1.09 -13.97 -6.29
C GLY A 12 -1.03 -13.54 -4.81
N TRP A 13 -1.82 -12.54 -4.40
CA TRP A 13 -2.05 -12.23 -2.99
C TRP A 13 -3.21 -13.06 -2.40
N ASP A 14 -3.13 -13.38 -1.11
CA ASP A 14 -4.18 -14.05 -0.35
C ASP A 14 -5.24 -13.06 0.15
N ARG A 15 -4.82 -11.82 0.44
CA ARG A 15 -5.70 -10.75 0.95
C ARG A 15 -5.31 -9.39 0.39
N ARG A 16 -6.30 -8.62 -0.03
CA ARG A 16 -6.18 -7.19 -0.40
C ARG A 16 -7.06 -6.38 0.53
N GLU A 17 -6.46 -5.42 1.22
CA GLU A 17 -7.13 -4.53 2.17
C GLU A 17 -7.03 -3.10 1.66
N GLU A 18 -8.12 -2.54 1.16
CA GLU A 18 -8.20 -1.13 0.77
C GLU A 18 -8.08 -0.25 2.02
N VAL A 19 -7.19 0.73 1.99
CA VAL A 19 -6.96 1.65 3.11
C VAL A 19 -7.32 3.10 2.77
N GLY A 20 -7.93 3.33 1.61
CA GLY A 20 -8.36 4.66 1.16
C GLY A 20 -7.37 5.33 0.20
N ASP A 21 -7.80 6.43 -0.43
CA ASP A 21 -7.01 7.23 -1.39
C ASP A 21 -6.29 6.40 -2.48
N ALA A 22 -6.98 5.40 -3.03
CA ALA A 22 -6.45 4.44 -4.01
C ALA A 22 -5.17 3.74 -3.54
N LYS A 23 -5.14 3.35 -2.26
CA LYS A 23 -4.06 2.59 -1.61
C LYS A 23 -4.61 1.32 -0.98
N ALA A 24 -3.80 0.28 -0.98
CA ALA A 24 -4.14 -1.00 -0.37
C ALA A 24 -2.93 -1.69 0.26
N LEU A 25 -3.16 -2.56 1.23
CA LEU A 25 -2.20 -3.56 1.68
C LEU A 25 -2.47 -4.88 0.95
N LEU A 26 -1.43 -5.42 0.31
CA LEU A 26 -1.47 -6.71 -0.36
C LEU A 26 -0.71 -7.73 0.50
N THR A 27 -1.43 -8.71 1.08
CA THR A 27 -0.83 -9.82 1.81
C THR A 27 -0.69 -11.02 0.89
N TYR A 28 0.54 -11.48 0.72
CA TYR A 28 0.94 -12.62 -0.09
C TYR A 28 1.18 -13.86 0.79
N PRO A 29 1.27 -15.06 0.18
CA PRO A 29 1.71 -16.26 0.87
C PRO A 29 3.02 -16.05 1.63
N ALA A 30 3.20 -16.80 2.72
CA ALA A 30 4.32 -16.68 3.65
C ALA A 30 4.39 -15.33 4.41
N GLY A 31 3.30 -14.54 4.40
CA GLY A 31 3.19 -13.33 5.22
C GLY A 31 3.90 -12.10 4.66
N VAL A 32 4.33 -12.14 3.38
CA VAL A 32 4.88 -10.95 2.72
C VAL A 32 3.76 -9.94 2.52
N VAL A 33 4.02 -8.68 2.85
CA VAL A 33 3.04 -7.60 2.67
C VAL A 33 3.64 -6.50 1.81
N SER A 34 2.86 -6.00 0.85
CA SER A 34 3.21 -4.81 0.07
C SER A 34 2.19 -3.71 0.28
N PHE A 35 2.63 -2.46 0.15
CA PHE A 35 1.76 -1.30 0.13
C PHE A 35 1.54 -0.84 -1.31
N GLU A 36 0.36 -1.09 -1.84
CA GLU A 36 -0.07 -0.66 -3.17
C GLU A 36 -0.57 0.79 -3.13
N HIS A 37 -0.19 1.59 -4.13
CA HIS A 37 -0.82 2.87 -4.41
C HIS A 37 -0.69 3.24 -5.90
N VAL A 38 -1.63 4.07 -6.37
CA VAL A 38 -1.52 4.74 -7.67
C VAL A 38 -0.57 5.93 -7.53
N CYS A 39 0.60 5.82 -8.16
CA CYS A 39 1.68 6.79 -8.11
C CYS A 39 1.65 7.69 -9.35
N ASP A 40 1.20 8.93 -9.18
CA ASP A 40 1.36 9.98 -10.20
C ASP A 40 2.74 10.63 -10.06
N ARG A 41 3.60 10.40 -11.05
CA ARG A 41 4.97 10.93 -11.08
C ARG A 41 5.07 12.20 -11.92
N GLY A 42 3.95 12.89 -12.14
CA GLY A 42 3.83 14.09 -12.96
C GLY A 42 4.14 13.78 -14.42
N GLY A 43 5.06 14.55 -15.02
CA GLY A 43 5.46 14.37 -16.42
C GLY A 43 6.05 13.00 -16.77
N ARG A 44 6.32 12.15 -15.77
CA ARG A 44 6.80 10.76 -15.94
C ARG A 44 5.66 9.73 -16.01
N GLY A 45 4.40 10.17 -15.95
CA GLY A 45 3.20 9.35 -16.05
C GLY A 45 2.81 8.64 -14.75
N VAL A 46 1.67 7.95 -14.81
CA VAL A 46 1.03 7.25 -13.69
C VAL A 46 1.39 5.76 -13.70
N ILE A 47 1.75 5.22 -12.54
CA ILE A 47 2.05 3.79 -12.35
C ILE A 47 1.33 3.25 -11.11
N VAL A 48 1.19 1.92 -11.02
CA VAL A 48 0.82 1.25 -9.77
C VAL A 48 2.09 0.79 -9.08
N CYS A 49 2.37 1.35 -7.90
CA CYS A 49 3.52 1.00 -7.07
C CYS A 49 3.08 0.08 -5.94
N ALA A 50 3.75 -1.05 -5.75
CA ALA A 50 3.50 -1.97 -4.64
C ALA A 50 4.80 -2.47 -3.99
N PRO A 51 5.59 -1.58 -3.35
CA PRO A 51 6.79 -1.98 -2.60
C PRO A 51 6.44 -2.91 -1.44
N ARG A 52 7.33 -3.89 -1.18
CA ARG A 52 7.24 -4.77 -0.02
C ARG A 52 7.58 -4.00 1.24
N LEU A 53 6.74 -4.13 2.27
CA LEU A 53 7.05 -3.70 3.62
C LEU A 53 8.23 -4.52 4.16
N GLN A 54 9.18 -3.83 4.78
CA GLN A 54 10.37 -4.44 5.35
C GLN A 54 10.12 -4.79 6.80
N PHE A 55 9.90 -6.05 7.17
CA PHE A 55 9.61 -6.40 8.57
C PHE A 55 10.84 -6.63 9.44
N GLU A 56 11.97 -7.03 8.84
CA GLU A 56 13.23 -7.21 9.58
C GLU A 56 13.87 -5.84 9.84
N GLY A 57 13.63 -5.30 11.04
CA GLY A 57 14.21 -4.02 11.48
C GLY A 57 13.57 -2.77 10.85
N GLY A 58 12.40 -2.90 10.21
CA GLY A 58 11.71 -1.79 9.55
C GLY A 58 10.28 -1.60 10.06
N HIS A 59 9.32 -1.89 9.20
CA HIS A 59 7.90 -1.85 9.46
C HIS A 59 7.46 -2.95 10.42
N THR A 60 6.35 -2.70 11.08
CA THR A 60 5.53 -3.65 11.81
C THR A 60 4.11 -3.57 11.25
N LEU A 61 3.43 -4.71 11.22
CA LEU A 61 2.01 -4.81 10.89
C LEU A 61 1.32 -5.42 12.10
N THR A 62 0.32 -4.73 12.65
CA THR A 62 -0.48 -5.22 13.77
C THR A 62 -1.93 -5.39 13.36
N ARG A 63 -2.52 -6.49 13.84
CA ARG A 63 -3.96 -6.81 13.79
C ARG A 63 -4.32 -7.57 15.07
N SER A 64 -5.51 -7.34 15.63
CA SER A 64 -6.01 -8.12 16.77
C SER A 64 -6.39 -9.55 16.39
N ASP A 65 -6.87 -9.76 15.15
CA ASP A 65 -7.17 -11.06 14.54
C ASP A 65 -7.06 -10.97 13.00
N ALA A 66 -7.46 -12.03 12.29
CA ALA A 66 -7.35 -12.09 10.83
C ALA A 66 -8.25 -11.09 10.09
N ASP A 67 -9.37 -10.70 10.70
CA ASP A 67 -10.40 -9.84 10.10
C ASP A 67 -10.28 -8.38 10.56
N SER A 68 -9.50 -8.15 11.61
CA SER A 68 -9.24 -6.84 12.18
C SER A 68 -8.50 -5.91 11.20
N PRO A 69 -8.80 -4.61 11.22
CA PRO A 69 -8.14 -3.64 10.37
C PRO A 69 -6.64 -3.53 10.70
N ALA A 70 -5.82 -3.37 9.68
CA ALA A 70 -4.38 -3.26 9.81
C ALA A 70 -3.92 -1.92 10.40
N THR A 71 -2.88 -1.96 11.21
CA THR A 71 -2.05 -0.79 11.52
C THR A 71 -0.60 -1.08 11.12
N VAL A 72 0.03 -0.14 10.42
CA VAL A 72 1.44 -0.23 9.99
C VAL A 72 2.24 0.90 10.61
N GLN A 73 3.39 0.57 11.18
CA GLN A 73 4.35 1.54 11.73
C GLN A 73 5.78 1.16 11.32
N PRO A 74 6.69 2.11 11.04
CA PRO A 74 6.46 3.55 10.98
C PRO A 74 5.71 3.94 9.68
N SER A 75 5.66 5.23 9.38
CA SER A 75 5.06 5.75 8.15
C SER A 75 5.68 5.14 6.90
N ILE A 76 4.87 5.00 5.85
CA ILE A 76 5.27 4.54 4.52
C ILE A 76 5.55 5.76 3.65
N LEU A 77 6.69 5.78 2.97
CA LEU A 77 7.08 6.80 1.99
C LEU A 77 7.16 6.18 0.59
N CYS A 78 6.59 6.86 -0.39
CA CYS A 78 6.84 6.61 -1.80
C CYS A 78 7.93 7.57 -2.30
N ASP A 79 9.09 7.03 -2.66
CA ASP A 79 10.22 7.82 -3.17
C ASP A 79 9.96 8.44 -4.55
N ASP A 80 8.94 7.97 -5.28
CA ASP A 80 8.64 8.42 -6.64
C ASP A 80 7.75 9.67 -6.71
N CYS A 81 6.67 9.70 -5.92
CA CYS A 81 5.71 10.83 -5.89
C CYS A 81 5.68 11.58 -4.55
N GLY A 82 6.44 11.13 -3.55
CA GLY A 82 6.51 11.75 -2.22
C GLY A 82 5.29 11.47 -1.33
N THR A 83 4.38 10.58 -1.71
CA THR A 83 3.28 10.15 -0.83
C THR A 83 3.86 9.62 0.49
N HIS A 84 3.43 10.21 1.61
CA HIS A 84 3.95 9.91 2.93
C HIS A 84 2.82 9.89 3.95
N GLY A 85 2.75 8.85 4.78
CA GLY A 85 1.68 8.68 5.74
C GLY A 85 1.69 7.34 6.44
N PHE A 86 0.62 7.06 7.18
CA PHE A 86 0.45 5.87 8.01
C PHE A 86 -0.78 5.09 7.58
N VAL A 87 -0.76 3.77 7.80
CA VAL A 87 -2.00 2.99 7.88
C VAL A 87 -2.32 2.82 9.36
N THR A 88 -3.46 3.33 9.80
CA THR A 88 -3.92 3.23 11.19
C THR A 88 -5.38 2.84 11.20
N ASP A 89 -5.69 1.73 11.87
CA ASP A 89 -7.03 1.14 11.95
C ASP A 89 -7.66 0.97 10.57
N GLY A 90 -6.88 0.46 9.61
CA GLY A 90 -7.31 0.15 8.25
C GLY A 90 -7.48 1.38 7.37
N VAL A 91 -7.05 2.55 7.83
CA VAL A 91 -7.21 3.83 7.13
C VAL A 91 -5.86 4.50 6.90
N TRP A 92 -5.64 4.95 5.68
CA TRP A 92 -4.52 5.80 5.31
C TRP A 92 -4.67 7.19 5.92
N ARG A 93 -3.61 7.68 6.56
CA ARG A 93 -3.50 9.03 7.10
C ARG A 93 -2.23 9.67 6.57
N SER A 94 -2.38 10.62 5.66
CA SER A 94 -1.26 11.41 5.14
C SER A 94 -0.58 12.23 6.26
N CYS A 95 0.74 12.40 6.15
CA CYS A 95 1.53 13.30 6.99
C CYS A 95 1.33 14.77 6.60
#